data_AF-T0QX10-F1
#
_entry.id   AF-T0QX10-F1
#
_cell.length_a   1.000
_cell.length_b   1.000
_cell.length_c   1.000
_cell.angle_alpha   90.00
_cell.angle_beta   90.00
_cell.angle_gamma   90.00
#
_symmetry.space_group_name_H-M   'P 1'
#
loop_
_entity.id
_entity.type
_entity.pdbx_description
1 polymer ?
#
loop_
_entity_poly.entity_id
_entity_poly.type
_entity_poly.pdbx_seq_one_letter_code
_entity_poly.pdbx_strand_id
1 'polypeptide(L)'
;MEVWWETKEDCLWLVYYLVFIAPLHALLIGYLERQGKQVTPSKAIIWIASLALMSTFLPLLVRKKLSESSPYRLLSVSRYGPKYVWAQQYSHLKQYFTSGQMSPDIWAVFDAAYDKLYDDGTRRAFEVWGPNFETLLSAHMPYNLALFYVLWLVGIYATTVGRKYAHARDLATAGLLVVLVFEMSIRFMGYNPLFMLLPQTTPNEMILLVHALFPAWVLGYTSFKRIFFVDMLQHKNDCLEYALATNEKTKKALESMRVEIRKLKDTKETTSIQA
;
A
#
# COMPACT_ATOMS: atom_id res chain seq x y z
N MET A 1 26.90 -13.63 6.87
CA MET A 1 25.43 -13.49 6.81
C MET A 1 25.09 -12.02 7.01
N GLU A 2 24.20 -11.46 6.17
CA GLU A 2 23.86 -10.03 6.20
C GLU A 2 22.83 -9.74 7.31
N VAL A 3 23.19 -8.89 8.27
CA VAL A 3 22.35 -8.48 9.42
C VAL A 3 21.08 -7.71 9.01
N TRP A 4 21.05 -7.18 7.77
CA TRP A 4 20.04 -6.23 7.27
C TRP A 4 19.28 -6.73 6.05
N TRP A 5 19.10 -8.05 5.91
CA TRP A 5 18.52 -8.64 4.71
C TRP A 5 17.07 -8.18 4.45
N GLU A 6 16.22 -8.08 5.48
CA GLU A 6 14.83 -7.58 5.36
C GLU A 6 14.84 -6.13 4.84
N THR A 7 15.62 -5.27 5.49
CA THR A 7 15.78 -3.87 5.09
C THR A 7 16.29 -3.71 3.67
N LYS A 8 17.26 -4.55 3.25
CA LYS A 8 17.77 -4.55 1.90
C LYS A 8 16.68 -4.92 0.90
N GLU A 9 15.87 -5.92 1.23
CA GLU A 9 14.71 -6.33 0.44
C GLU A 9 13.69 -5.17 0.33
N ASP A 10 13.37 -4.52 1.44
CA ASP A 10 12.41 -3.42 1.50
C ASP A 10 12.89 -2.17 0.74
N CYS A 11 14.19 -1.88 0.79
CA CYS A 11 14.81 -0.85 -0.06
C CYS A 11 14.65 -1.19 -1.54
N LEU A 12 14.91 -2.43 -1.94
CA LEU A 12 14.73 -2.88 -3.33
C LEU A 12 13.26 -2.79 -3.75
N TRP A 13 12.33 -3.14 -2.86
CA TRP A 13 10.90 -2.97 -3.11
C TRP A 13 10.51 -1.51 -3.26
N LEU A 14 11.00 -0.62 -2.40
CA LEU A 14 10.77 0.81 -2.54
C LEU A 14 11.25 1.32 -3.90
N VAL A 15 12.45 0.95 -4.32
CA VAL A 15 12.99 1.30 -5.64
C VAL A 15 12.12 0.74 -6.76
N TYR A 16 11.71 -0.53 -6.66
CA TYR A 16 10.79 -1.15 -7.62
C TYR A 16 9.48 -0.37 -7.75
N TYR A 17 8.88 0.01 -6.63
CA TYR A 17 7.63 0.75 -6.61
C TYR A 17 7.79 2.18 -7.12
N LEU A 18 8.87 2.88 -6.78
CA LEU A 18 9.11 4.26 -7.21
C LEU A 18 9.54 4.37 -8.69
N VAL A 19 10.38 3.46 -9.17
CA VAL A 19 10.99 3.55 -10.50
C VAL A 19 10.11 2.89 -11.58
N PHE A 20 9.39 1.81 -11.26
CA PHE A 20 8.61 1.08 -12.26
C PHE A 20 7.10 1.26 -12.06
N ILE A 21 6.61 0.99 -10.85
CA ILE A 21 5.16 0.93 -10.61
C ILE A 21 4.53 2.33 -10.58
N ALA A 22 5.13 3.29 -9.89
CA ALA A 22 4.60 4.65 -9.78
C ALA A 22 4.50 5.34 -11.16
N PRO A 23 5.48 5.25 -12.08
CA PRO A 23 5.33 5.73 -13.44
C PRO A 23 4.23 5.03 -14.24
N LEU A 24 4.06 3.71 -14.08
CA LEU A 24 2.96 2.98 -14.71
C LEU A 24 1.59 3.47 -14.21
N HIS A 25 1.46 3.69 -12.91
CA HIS A 25 0.26 4.30 -12.33
C HIS A 25 0.05 5.72 -12.88
N ALA A 26 1.10 6.54 -12.99
CA ALA A 26 1.00 7.88 -13.56
C ALA A 26 0.55 7.88 -15.03
N LEU A 27 1.06 6.95 -15.84
CA LEU A 27 0.64 6.76 -17.23
C LEU A 27 -0.82 6.32 -17.33
N LEU A 28 -1.23 5.34 -16.51
CA LEU A 28 -2.62 4.87 -16.45
C LEU A 28 -3.57 6.00 -16.05
N ILE A 29 -3.22 6.76 -15.02
CA ILE A 29 -4.01 7.91 -14.58
C ILE A 29 -4.09 8.95 -15.69
N GLY A 30 -2.97 9.29 -16.35
CA GLY A 30 -2.97 10.23 -17.47
C GLY A 30 -3.86 9.77 -18.63
N TYR A 31 -3.91 8.47 -18.91
CA TYR A 31 -4.82 7.89 -19.90
C TYR A 31 -6.29 8.01 -19.49
N LEU A 32 -6.61 7.71 -18.22
CA LEU A 32 -7.97 7.82 -17.69
C LEU A 32 -8.43 9.29 -17.60
N GLU A 33 -7.55 10.20 -17.17
CA GLU A 33 -7.80 11.65 -17.14
C GLU A 33 -8.13 12.19 -18.54
N ARG A 34 -7.41 11.72 -19.59
CA ARG A 34 -7.70 12.10 -20.99
C ARG A 34 -9.06 11.63 -21.49
N GLN A 35 -9.58 10.53 -20.95
CA GLN A 35 -10.94 10.04 -21.29
C GLN A 35 -12.05 10.86 -20.63
N GLY A 36 -11.73 11.65 -19.59
CA GLY A 36 -12.65 12.59 -18.95
C GLY A 36 -13.98 11.94 -18.57
N LYS A 37 -15.08 12.47 -19.14
CA LYS A 37 -16.46 12.03 -18.84
C LYS A 37 -16.77 10.58 -19.23
N GLN A 38 -15.94 9.92 -20.03
CA GLN A 38 -16.13 8.52 -20.41
C GLN A 38 -15.62 7.53 -19.34
N VAL A 39 -14.92 8.01 -18.31
CA VAL A 39 -14.43 7.17 -17.22
C VAL A 39 -15.51 7.02 -16.16
N THR A 40 -16.12 5.84 -16.12
CA THR A 40 -16.97 5.45 -15.00
C THR A 40 -16.12 5.04 -13.79
N PRO A 41 -16.62 5.21 -12.55
CA PRO A 41 -15.94 4.74 -11.34
C PRO A 41 -15.55 3.26 -11.40
N SER A 42 -16.44 2.42 -11.91
CA SER A 42 -16.19 0.98 -12.05
C SER A 42 -15.02 0.69 -12.98
N LYS A 43 -14.93 1.39 -14.12
CA LYS A 43 -13.80 1.25 -15.05
C LYS A 43 -12.49 1.68 -14.40
N ALA A 44 -12.47 2.81 -13.70
CA ALA A 44 -11.28 3.29 -13.00
C ALA A 44 -10.83 2.29 -11.92
N ILE A 45 -11.76 1.76 -11.12
CA ILE A 45 -11.46 0.76 -10.08
C ILE A 45 -10.88 -0.51 -10.69
N ILE A 46 -11.46 -1.03 -11.77
CA ILE A 46 -10.96 -2.25 -12.43
C ILE A 46 -9.52 -2.07 -12.92
N TRP A 47 -9.23 -0.95 -13.58
CA TRP A 47 -7.88 -0.68 -14.10
C TRP A 47 -6.87 -0.47 -12.98
N ILE A 48 -7.22 0.30 -11.95
CA ILE A 48 -6.35 0.54 -10.79
C ILE A 48 -6.12 -0.74 -10.01
N ALA A 49 -7.17 -1.53 -9.75
CA ALA A 49 -7.08 -2.80 -9.03
C ALA A 49 -6.23 -3.82 -9.81
N SER A 50 -6.42 -3.90 -11.13
CA SER A 50 -5.59 -4.76 -11.99
C SER A 50 -4.11 -4.38 -11.90
N LEU A 51 -3.80 -3.09 -11.95
CA LEU A 51 -2.42 -2.61 -11.86
C LEU A 51 -1.83 -2.80 -10.46
N ALA A 52 -2.62 -2.57 -9.41
CA ALA A 52 -2.21 -2.82 -8.03
C ALA A 52 -1.93 -4.32 -7.81
N LEU A 53 -2.80 -5.21 -8.28
CA LEU A 53 -2.59 -6.66 -8.22
C LEU A 53 -1.34 -7.08 -8.98
N MET A 54 -1.15 -6.57 -10.20
CA MET A 54 0.06 -6.83 -10.99
C MET A 54 1.32 -6.37 -10.24
N SER A 55 1.27 -5.22 -9.57
CA SER A 55 2.42 -4.69 -8.82
C SER A 55 2.80 -5.55 -7.60
N THR A 56 1.84 -6.31 -7.04
CA THR A 56 2.12 -7.24 -5.93
C THR A 56 2.70 -8.57 -6.39
N PHE A 57 2.60 -8.90 -7.68
CA PHE A 57 2.95 -10.24 -8.18
C PHE A 57 4.43 -10.58 -7.96
N LEU A 58 5.34 -9.67 -8.28
CA LEU A 58 6.78 -9.90 -8.13
C LEU A 58 7.21 -10.01 -6.64
N PRO A 59 6.78 -9.10 -5.73
CA PRO A 59 6.97 -9.27 -4.29
C PRO A 59 6.46 -10.62 -3.76
N LEU A 60 5.26 -11.02 -4.18
CA LEU A 60 4.67 -12.28 -3.74
C LEU A 60 5.43 -13.50 -4.26
N LEU A 61 5.94 -13.48 -5.49
CA LEU A 61 6.76 -14.56 -6.02
C LEU A 61 8.08 -14.74 -5.27
N VAL A 62 8.77 -13.64 -4.96
CA VAL A 62 10.02 -13.67 -4.20
C VAL A 62 9.76 -14.18 -2.78
N ARG A 63 8.71 -13.67 -2.12
CA ARG A 63 8.35 -14.07 -0.75
C ARG A 63 7.79 -15.48 -0.65
N LYS A 64 7.14 -16.00 -1.71
CA LYS A 64 6.71 -17.41 -1.79
C LYS A 64 7.88 -18.37 -1.63
N LYS A 65 9.02 -18.11 -2.29
CA LYS A 65 10.22 -18.95 -2.15
C LYS A 65 10.73 -18.98 -0.71
N LEU A 66 10.66 -17.85 -0.01
CA LEU A 66 11.04 -17.78 1.40
C LEU A 66 10.09 -18.62 2.27
N SER A 67 8.80 -18.57 1.95
CA SER A 67 7.74 -19.25 2.68
C SER A 67 7.69 -20.78 2.44
N GLU A 68 8.20 -21.26 1.31
CA GLU A 68 8.41 -22.69 1.02
C GLU A 68 9.44 -23.35 1.95
N SER A 69 10.33 -22.57 2.56
CA SER A 69 11.32 -23.06 3.54
C SER A 69 10.78 -23.19 4.97
N SER A 70 9.50 -22.94 5.19
CA SER A 70 8.91 -23.01 6.54
C SER A 70 8.88 -24.46 7.06
N PRO A 71 9.27 -24.71 8.33
CA PRO A 71 9.26 -26.04 8.94
C PRO A 71 7.89 -26.72 8.90
N TYR A 72 6.81 -25.94 9.05
CA TYR A 72 5.43 -26.45 8.96
C TYR A 72 5.08 -27.02 7.59
N ARG A 73 5.56 -26.39 6.51
CA ARG A 73 5.30 -26.86 5.13
C ARG A 73 6.24 -27.98 4.74
N LEU A 74 7.51 -27.90 5.15
CA LEU A 74 8.48 -28.98 4.95
C LEU A 74 7.93 -30.28 5.57
N LEU A 75 7.54 -30.26 6.83
CA LEU A 75 7.00 -31.45 7.50
C LEU A 75 5.54 -31.73 7.14
N SER A 76 4.87 -30.85 6.38
CA SER A 76 3.44 -30.97 6.04
C SER A 76 2.52 -31.07 7.27
N VAL A 77 2.83 -30.33 8.33
CA VAL A 77 2.08 -30.34 9.59
C VAL A 77 1.41 -29.00 9.88
N SER A 78 0.26 -29.04 10.54
CA SER A 78 -0.42 -27.82 11.01
C SER A 78 0.30 -27.23 12.23
N ARG A 79 0.37 -25.90 12.28
CA ARG A 79 0.86 -25.15 13.44
C ARG A 79 0.02 -25.33 14.69
N TYR A 80 -1.27 -25.62 14.53
CA TYR A 80 -2.19 -25.84 15.64
C TYR A 80 -2.28 -27.32 16.05
N GLY A 81 -1.56 -28.20 15.35
CA GLY A 81 -1.52 -29.62 15.67
C GLY A 81 -0.79 -29.91 16.99
N PRO A 82 -1.16 -30.98 17.71
CA PRO A 82 -0.42 -31.38 18.90
C PRO A 82 0.97 -31.91 18.53
N LYS A 83 1.96 -31.73 19.41
CA LYS A 83 3.35 -32.22 19.21
C LYS A 83 3.41 -33.72 18.87
N TYR A 84 2.46 -34.51 19.36
CA TYR A 84 2.33 -35.92 19.01
C TYR A 84 2.14 -36.16 17.50
N VAL A 85 1.28 -35.37 16.85
CA VAL A 85 1.05 -35.48 15.39
C VAL A 85 2.31 -35.10 14.62
N TRP A 86 3.07 -34.11 15.10
CA TRP A 86 4.35 -33.74 14.51
C TRP A 86 5.38 -34.85 14.64
N ALA A 87 5.48 -35.47 15.83
CA ALA A 87 6.38 -36.59 16.07
C ALA A 87 6.01 -37.83 15.24
N GLN A 88 4.71 -38.09 15.03
CA GLN A 88 4.24 -39.17 14.17
C GLN A 88 4.69 -38.94 12.72
N GLN A 89 4.52 -37.72 12.20
CA GLN A 89 4.94 -37.38 10.84
C GLN A 89 6.47 -37.45 10.67
N TYR A 90 7.23 -36.97 11.66
CA TYR A 90 8.68 -37.12 11.69
C TYR A 90 9.11 -38.59 11.71
N SER A 91 8.46 -39.43 12.52
CA SER A 91 8.77 -40.86 12.59
C SER A 91 8.52 -41.58 11.26
N HIS A 92 7.47 -41.18 10.55
CA HIS A 92 7.17 -41.67 9.21
C HIS A 92 8.29 -41.28 8.24
N LEU A 93 8.68 -40.00 8.17
CA LEU A 93 9.80 -39.55 7.32
C LEU A 93 11.12 -40.26 7.66
N LYS A 94 11.38 -40.52 8.94
CA LYS A 94 12.56 -41.26 9.40
C LYS A 94 12.59 -42.69 8.86
N GLN A 95 11.43 -43.37 8.82
CA GLN A 95 11.34 -44.71 8.24
C GLN A 95 11.69 -44.71 6.74
N TYR A 96 11.24 -43.70 5.98
CA TYR A 96 11.60 -43.52 4.57
C TYR A 96 13.10 -43.28 4.36
N PHE A 97 13.75 -42.57 5.27
CA PHE A 97 15.20 -42.41 5.25
C PHE A 97 15.91 -43.74 5.54
N THR A 98 15.50 -44.45 6.60
CA THR A 98 16.10 -45.74 6.96
C THR A 98 15.90 -46.84 5.91
N SER A 99 14.84 -46.75 5.11
CA SER A 99 14.58 -47.67 3.99
C SER A 99 15.39 -47.35 2.74
N GLY A 100 16.23 -46.31 2.76
CA GLY A 100 17.08 -45.90 1.64
C GLY A 100 16.36 -45.13 0.54
N GLN A 101 15.10 -44.74 0.75
CA GLN A 101 14.29 -44.02 -0.25
C GLN A 101 14.56 -42.50 -0.26
N MET A 102 15.34 -41.99 0.68
CA MET A 102 15.66 -40.57 0.82
C MET A 102 17.18 -40.38 0.97
N SER A 103 17.74 -39.38 0.29
CA SER A 103 19.15 -39.03 0.44
C SER A 103 19.42 -38.39 1.80
N PRO A 104 20.66 -38.52 2.33
CA PRO A 104 21.03 -37.92 3.61
C PRO A 104 20.90 -36.39 3.62
N ASP A 105 21.14 -35.74 2.47
CA ASP A 105 21.01 -34.28 2.34
C ASP A 105 19.57 -33.81 2.53
N ILE A 106 18.61 -34.55 1.96
CA ILE A 106 17.18 -34.24 2.10
C ILE A 106 16.72 -34.52 3.53
N TRP A 107 17.19 -35.63 4.12
CA TRP A 107 16.88 -35.97 5.51
C TRP A 107 17.35 -34.88 6.48
N ALA A 108 18.56 -34.34 6.30
CA ALA A 108 19.10 -33.27 7.14
C ALA A 108 18.18 -32.03 7.17
N VAL A 109 17.49 -31.72 6.06
CA VAL A 109 16.51 -30.62 6.01
C VAL A 109 15.28 -30.90 6.87
N PHE A 110 14.74 -32.13 6.81
CA PHE A 110 13.60 -32.52 7.63
C PHE A 110 13.95 -32.60 9.12
N ASP A 111 15.15 -33.11 9.44
CA ASP A 111 15.65 -33.22 10.81
C ASP A 111 15.80 -31.83 11.44
N ALA A 112 16.48 -30.91 10.76
CA ALA A 112 16.63 -29.53 11.19
C ALA A 112 15.29 -28.78 11.29
N ALA A 113 14.31 -29.09 10.43
CA ALA A 113 12.97 -28.51 10.51
C ALA A 113 12.21 -29.00 11.74
N TYR A 114 12.35 -30.28 12.10
CA TYR A 114 11.69 -30.84 13.28
C TYR A 114 12.28 -30.29 14.58
N ASP A 115 13.60 -30.16 14.66
CA ASP A 115 14.28 -29.58 15.83
C ASP A 115 13.75 -28.17 16.15
N LYS A 116 13.54 -27.34 15.11
CA LYS A 116 12.96 -25.99 15.23
C LYS A 116 11.51 -25.96 15.71
N LEU A 117 10.74 -27.03 15.47
CA LEU A 117 9.34 -27.13 15.90
C LEU A 117 9.19 -27.77 17.28
N TYR A 118 10.13 -28.65 17.66
CA TYR A 118 10.02 -29.43 18.89
C TYR A 118 10.20 -28.58 20.15
N ASP A 119 11.20 -27.69 20.14
CA ASP A 119 11.43 -26.73 21.21
C ASP A 119 10.50 -25.51 21.07
N ASP A 120 9.77 -25.20 22.15
CA ASP A 120 8.78 -24.12 22.16
C ASP A 120 9.42 -22.73 22.06
N GLY A 121 10.65 -22.57 22.57
CA GLY A 121 11.39 -21.31 22.54
C GLY A 121 11.83 -20.95 21.13
N THR A 122 12.56 -21.84 20.47
CA THR A 122 12.98 -21.71 19.07
C THR A 122 11.79 -21.62 18.13
N ARG A 123 10.73 -22.42 18.33
CA ARG A 123 9.50 -22.34 17.53
C ARG A 123 8.86 -20.96 17.61
N ARG A 124 8.70 -20.41 18.82
CA ARG A 124 8.13 -19.06 19.01
C ARG A 124 9.02 -17.99 18.38
N ALA A 125 10.33 -18.08 18.54
CA ALA A 125 11.26 -17.15 17.93
C ALA A 125 11.17 -17.19 16.39
N PHE A 126 11.10 -18.39 15.81
CA PHE A 126 10.91 -18.59 14.38
C PHE A 126 9.56 -18.05 13.87
N GLU A 127 8.46 -18.30 14.58
CA GLU A 127 7.12 -17.84 14.17
C GLU A 127 7.00 -16.32 14.11
N VAL A 128 7.72 -15.62 15.00
CA VAL A 128 7.66 -14.16 15.14
C VAL A 128 8.69 -13.46 14.23
N TRP A 129 9.90 -14.02 14.14
CA TRP A 129 11.05 -13.37 13.50
C TRP A 129 11.50 -14.04 12.20
N GLY A 130 10.91 -15.17 11.83
CA GLY A 130 11.21 -15.88 10.59
C GLY A 130 12.48 -16.74 10.64
N PRO A 131 12.99 -17.20 9.48
CA PRO A 131 14.04 -18.23 9.39
C PRO A 131 15.42 -17.81 9.91
N ASN A 132 15.71 -16.51 9.96
CA ASN A 132 17.02 -15.97 10.33
C ASN A 132 17.09 -15.51 11.80
N PHE A 133 16.11 -15.87 12.63
CA PHE A 133 15.96 -15.36 14.01
C PHE A 133 17.22 -15.55 14.88
N GLU A 134 17.97 -16.64 14.67
CA GLU A 134 19.20 -16.95 15.40
C GLU A 134 20.29 -15.89 15.21
N THR A 135 20.37 -15.30 14.02
CA THR A 135 21.36 -14.24 13.70
C THR A 135 20.89 -12.84 14.07
N LEU A 136 19.59 -12.68 14.33
CA LEU A 136 18.95 -11.39 14.58
C LEU A 136 18.92 -11.02 16.08
N LEU A 137 19.39 -11.90 16.97
CA LEU A 137 19.18 -11.81 18.41
C LEU A 137 19.69 -10.48 19.03
N SER A 138 18.69 -9.63 19.33
CA SER A 138 18.59 -8.56 20.34
C SER A 138 18.87 -7.09 19.97
N ALA A 139 20.02 -6.69 19.42
CA ALA A 139 20.31 -5.25 19.27
C ALA A 139 19.76 -4.62 17.96
N HIS A 140 19.73 -5.37 16.86
CA HIS A 140 19.42 -4.82 15.52
C HIS A 140 17.95 -5.01 15.09
N MET A 141 17.16 -5.81 15.82
CA MET A 141 15.77 -6.11 15.46
C MET A 141 14.85 -4.89 15.40
N PRO A 142 14.86 -3.96 16.39
CA PRO A 142 14.00 -2.78 16.34
C PRO A 142 14.39 -1.85 15.19
N TYR A 143 15.66 -1.84 14.79
CA TYR A 143 16.15 -1.03 13.69
C TYR A 143 15.66 -1.56 12.34
N ASN A 144 15.73 -2.87 12.10
CA ASN A 144 15.20 -3.48 10.88
C ASN A 144 13.70 -3.17 10.73
N LEU A 145 12.94 -3.30 11.82
CA LEU A 145 11.53 -2.97 11.87
C LEU A 145 11.28 -1.47 11.60
N ALA A 146 11.95 -0.58 12.32
CA ALA A 146 11.78 0.86 12.17
C ALA A 146 12.14 1.36 10.77
N LEU A 147 13.15 0.77 10.13
CA LEU A 147 13.59 1.16 8.80
C LEU A 147 12.52 0.97 7.74
N PHE A 148 11.73 -0.11 7.79
CA PHE A 148 10.59 -0.29 6.88
C PHE A 148 9.64 0.91 6.93
N TYR A 149 9.26 1.35 8.13
CA TYR A 149 8.32 2.45 8.31
C TYR A 149 8.92 3.80 7.90
N VAL A 150 10.19 4.04 8.20
CA VAL A 150 10.89 5.26 7.75
C VAL A 150 10.98 5.29 6.22
N LEU A 151 11.35 4.18 5.59
CA LEU A 151 11.42 4.04 4.13
C LEU A 151 10.06 4.30 3.49
N TRP A 152 8.99 3.70 4.01
CA TRP A 152 7.65 3.89 3.47
C TRP A 152 7.04 5.25 3.80
N LEU A 153 7.43 5.92 4.88
CA LEU A 153 7.11 7.35 5.08
C LEU A 153 7.70 8.21 3.96
N VAL A 154 8.96 7.96 3.58
CA VAL A 154 9.60 8.63 2.44
C VAL A 154 8.90 8.27 1.12
N GLY A 155 8.56 7.00 0.92
CA GLY A 155 7.82 6.53 -0.25
C GLY A 155 6.43 7.17 -0.39
N ILE A 156 5.68 7.28 0.71
CA ILE A 156 4.39 7.98 0.75
C ILE A 156 4.61 9.44 0.40
N TYR A 157 5.57 10.12 1.04
CA TYR A 157 5.86 11.52 0.74
C TYR A 157 6.18 11.74 -0.75
N ALA A 158 7.07 10.93 -1.31
CA ALA A 158 7.47 11.02 -2.71
C ALA A 158 6.31 10.79 -3.70
N THR A 159 5.41 9.85 -3.39
CA THR A 159 4.27 9.50 -4.27
C THR A 159 3.05 10.40 -4.08
N THR A 160 3.00 11.19 -3.00
CA THR A 160 1.84 12.04 -2.65
C THR A 160 2.17 13.53 -2.61
N VAL A 161 3.22 13.96 -3.31
CA VAL A 161 3.55 15.39 -3.43
C VAL A 161 2.43 16.13 -4.17
N GLY A 162 1.83 17.13 -3.50
CA GLY A 162 0.86 18.04 -4.09
C GLY A 162 -0.52 18.01 -3.42
N ARG A 163 -1.27 19.12 -3.57
CA ARG A 163 -2.59 19.29 -2.92
C ARG A 163 -3.61 18.22 -3.32
N LYS A 164 -3.52 17.73 -4.56
CA LYS A 164 -4.41 16.69 -5.11
C LYS A 164 -4.36 15.37 -4.32
N TYR A 165 -3.27 15.13 -3.60
CA TYR A 165 -3.02 13.89 -2.89
C TYR A 165 -3.12 14.02 -1.36
N ALA A 166 -3.55 15.17 -0.82
CA ALA A 166 -3.58 15.41 0.63
C ALA A 166 -4.37 14.31 1.38
N HIS A 167 -5.61 14.04 0.97
CA HIS A 167 -6.41 12.97 1.56
C HIS A 167 -5.85 11.57 1.32
N ALA A 168 -5.10 11.37 0.22
CA ALA A 168 -4.47 10.10 -0.07
C ALA A 168 -3.28 9.84 0.86
N ARG A 169 -2.50 10.89 1.16
CA ARG A 169 -1.40 10.88 2.11
C ARG A 169 -1.87 10.62 3.54
N ASP A 170 -2.95 11.27 3.96
CA ASP A 170 -3.49 11.08 5.32
C ASP A 170 -3.97 9.63 5.53
N LEU A 171 -4.64 9.03 4.53
CA LEU A 171 -5.02 7.62 4.62
C LEU A 171 -3.81 6.68 4.54
N ALA A 172 -2.84 6.97 3.66
CA ALA A 172 -1.64 6.14 3.53
C ALA A 172 -0.81 6.11 4.82
N THR A 173 -0.67 7.26 5.49
CA THR A 173 0.00 7.37 6.79
C THR A 173 -0.78 6.69 7.90
N ALA A 174 -2.11 6.82 7.94
CA ALA A 174 -2.96 6.07 8.86
C ALA A 174 -2.86 4.55 8.63
N GLY A 175 -2.85 4.10 7.38
CA GLY A 175 -2.66 2.70 7.02
C GLY A 175 -1.30 2.17 7.46
N LEU A 176 -0.23 2.96 7.29
CA LEU A 176 1.11 2.60 7.76
C LEU A 176 1.16 2.44 9.28
N LEU A 177 0.47 3.32 10.01
CA LEU A 177 0.34 3.22 11.47
C LEU A 177 -0.43 1.96 11.89
N VAL A 178 -1.49 1.58 11.19
CA VAL A 178 -2.22 0.32 11.46
C VAL A 178 -1.31 -0.89 11.25
N VAL A 179 -0.52 -0.91 10.18
CA VAL A 179 0.47 -1.97 9.93
C VAL A 179 1.51 -2.02 11.06
N LEU A 180 1.97 -0.87 11.55
CA LEU A 180 2.87 -0.77 12.70
C LEU A 180 2.27 -1.37 13.97
N VAL A 181 1.05 -0.96 14.33
CA VAL A 181 0.37 -1.46 15.54
C VAL A 181 0.15 -2.98 15.44
N PHE A 182 -0.25 -3.48 14.27
CA PHE A 182 -0.43 -4.90 14.02
C PHE A 182 0.88 -5.68 14.20
N GLU A 183 1.97 -5.21 13.60
CA GLU A 183 3.29 -5.84 13.71
C GLU A 183 3.83 -5.80 15.15
N MET A 184 3.69 -4.66 15.84
CA MET A 184 4.12 -4.53 17.24
C MET A 184 3.32 -5.47 18.17
N SER A 185 2.03 -5.67 17.89
CA SER A 185 1.18 -6.60 18.64
C SER A 185 1.66 -8.05 18.49
N ILE A 186 2.06 -8.47 17.29
CA ILE A 186 2.58 -9.82 17.05
C ILE A 186 3.99 -9.97 17.63
N ARG A 187 4.89 -9.04 17.33
CA ARG A 187 6.32 -9.17 17.64
C ARG A 187 6.67 -8.92 19.11
N PHE A 188 6.00 -7.99 19.77
CA PHE A 188 6.31 -7.61 21.15
C PHE A 188 5.25 -8.03 22.17
N MET A 189 3.97 -8.00 21.80
CA MET A 189 2.88 -8.39 22.72
C MET A 189 2.56 -9.89 22.68
N GLY A 190 3.20 -10.65 21.77
CA GLY A 190 3.00 -12.09 21.64
C GLY A 190 1.60 -12.46 21.13
N TYR A 191 0.91 -11.54 20.44
CA TYR A 191 -0.39 -11.82 19.84
C TYR A 191 -0.24 -12.87 18.74
N ASN A 192 -1.02 -13.95 18.83
CA ASN A 192 -0.99 -15.04 17.88
C ASN A 192 -2.30 -15.13 17.08
N PRO A 193 -2.36 -14.55 15.87
CA PRO A 193 -3.56 -14.63 15.04
C PRO A 193 -3.84 -16.07 14.58
N LEU A 194 -5.10 -16.49 14.71
CA LEU A 194 -5.57 -17.81 14.26
C LEU A 194 -6.01 -17.75 12.80
N PHE A 195 -5.32 -18.50 11.95
CA PHE A 195 -5.61 -18.64 10.52
C PHE A 195 -6.17 -20.02 10.21
N MET A 196 -7.49 -20.12 10.06
CA MET A 196 -8.16 -21.39 9.79
C MET A 196 -7.91 -21.91 8.37
N LEU A 197 -7.81 -21.01 7.38
CA LEU A 197 -7.62 -21.38 5.97
C LEU A 197 -6.16 -21.69 5.60
N LEU A 198 -5.21 -21.21 6.39
CA LEU A 198 -3.77 -21.33 6.15
C LEU A 198 -3.06 -21.83 7.42
N PRO A 199 -3.29 -23.09 7.81
CA PRO A 199 -2.83 -23.61 9.10
C PRO A 199 -1.31 -23.79 9.22
N GLN A 200 -0.59 -23.65 8.11
CA GLN A 200 0.87 -23.74 8.03
C GLN A 200 1.55 -22.37 7.99
N THR A 201 0.77 -21.29 7.87
CA THR A 201 1.30 -19.94 7.74
C THR A 201 1.68 -19.37 9.10
N THR A 202 2.89 -18.81 9.18
CA THR A 202 3.39 -18.19 10.41
C THR A 202 2.94 -16.74 10.53
N PRO A 203 2.88 -16.18 11.75
CA PRO A 203 2.63 -14.75 11.95
C PRO A 203 3.62 -13.85 11.19
N ASN A 204 4.90 -14.22 11.14
CA ASN A 204 5.91 -13.49 10.36
C ASN A 204 5.60 -13.48 8.86
N GLU A 205 5.19 -14.61 8.28
CA GLU A 205 4.78 -14.67 6.86
C GLU A 205 3.59 -13.75 6.56
N MET A 206 2.70 -13.54 7.53
CA MET A 206 1.58 -12.61 7.38
C MET A 206 2.01 -11.15 7.46
N ILE A 207 2.96 -10.81 8.34
CA ILE A 207 3.56 -9.48 8.37
C ILE A 207 4.22 -9.19 7.01
N LEU A 208 5.01 -10.15 6.50
CA LEU A 208 5.61 -10.05 5.18
C LEU A 208 4.56 -9.95 4.07
N LEU A 209 3.43 -10.64 4.17
CA LEU A 209 2.34 -10.47 3.21
C LEU A 209 1.79 -9.04 3.24
N VAL A 210 1.53 -8.50 4.44
CA VAL A 210 1.02 -7.13 4.63
C VAL A 210 2.01 -6.11 4.08
N HIS A 211 3.30 -6.27 4.35
CA HIS A 211 4.37 -5.41 3.80
C HIS A 211 4.42 -5.45 2.27
N ALA A 212 4.12 -6.58 1.65
CA ALA A 212 4.08 -6.70 0.18
C ALA A 212 2.82 -6.05 -0.42
N LEU A 213 1.70 -6.09 0.28
CA LEU A 213 0.41 -5.55 -0.17
C LEU A 213 0.29 -4.03 0.06
N PHE A 214 0.89 -3.53 1.15
CA PHE A 214 0.78 -2.13 1.57
C PHE A 214 1.17 -1.14 0.45
N PRO A 215 2.32 -1.28 -0.22
CA PRO A 215 2.73 -0.38 -1.30
C PRO A 215 1.74 -0.30 -2.47
N ALA A 216 1.23 -1.45 -2.90
CA ALA A 216 0.26 -1.54 -3.97
C ALA A 216 -1.07 -0.88 -3.58
N TRP A 217 -1.48 -1.05 -2.32
CA TRP A 217 -2.65 -0.37 -1.78
C TRP A 217 -2.48 1.15 -1.76
N VAL A 218 -1.31 1.67 -1.31
CA VAL A 218 -1.01 3.11 -1.32
C VAL A 218 -1.07 3.67 -2.74
N LEU A 219 -0.41 3.03 -3.71
CA LEU A 219 -0.42 3.47 -5.09
C LEU A 219 -1.80 3.37 -5.74
N GLY A 220 -2.55 2.31 -5.45
CA GLY A 220 -3.93 2.16 -5.92
C GLY A 220 -4.84 3.26 -5.39
N TYR A 221 -4.79 3.53 -4.09
CA TYR A 221 -5.63 4.54 -3.46
C TYR A 221 -5.28 5.97 -3.91
N THR A 222 -3.99 6.29 -3.99
CA THR A 222 -3.52 7.59 -4.52
C THR A 222 -3.95 7.81 -5.96
N SER A 223 -3.91 6.76 -6.78
CA SER A 223 -4.40 6.79 -8.16
C SER A 223 -5.91 7.06 -8.22
N PHE A 224 -6.69 6.35 -7.40
CA PHE A 224 -8.14 6.51 -7.34
C PHE A 224 -8.53 7.93 -6.91
N LYS A 225 -7.92 8.44 -5.83
CA LYS A 225 -8.21 9.78 -5.35
C LYS A 225 -7.81 10.87 -6.32
N ARG A 226 -6.73 10.68 -7.09
CA ARG A 226 -6.34 11.63 -8.13
C ARG A 226 -7.37 11.74 -9.25
N ILE A 227 -7.88 10.62 -9.76
CA ILE A 227 -8.83 10.62 -10.89
C ILE A 227 -10.12 11.38 -10.53
N PHE A 228 -10.60 11.23 -9.29
CA PHE A 228 -11.82 11.88 -8.81
C PHE A 228 -11.56 13.16 -8.03
N PHE A 229 -10.34 13.71 -8.09
CA PHE A 229 -10.02 14.96 -7.41
C PHE A 229 -10.67 16.13 -8.14
N VAL A 230 -11.56 16.85 -7.44
CA VAL A 230 -12.10 18.13 -7.88
C VAL A 230 -11.42 19.23 -7.09
N ASP A 231 -10.71 20.11 -7.79
CA ASP A 231 -10.10 21.28 -7.15
C ASP A 231 -11.18 22.33 -6.84
N MET A 232 -11.73 22.26 -5.64
CA MET A 232 -12.75 23.21 -5.18
C MET A 232 -12.23 24.64 -5.08
N LEU A 233 -10.93 24.85 -4.87
CA LEU A 233 -10.35 26.20 -4.82
C LEU A 233 -10.25 26.78 -6.22
N GLN A 234 -9.75 25.99 -7.17
CA GLN A 234 -9.72 26.42 -8.57
C GLN A 234 -11.13 26.68 -9.08
N HIS A 235 -12.08 25.78 -8.82
CA HIS A 235 -13.47 25.98 -9.22
C HIS A 235 -14.09 27.24 -8.61
N LYS A 236 -13.83 27.52 -7.33
CA LYS A 236 -14.28 28.76 -6.67
C LYS A 236 -13.66 30.00 -7.32
N ASN A 237 -12.36 29.97 -7.62
CA ASN A 237 -11.68 31.08 -8.29
C ASN A 237 -12.27 31.32 -9.69
N ASP A 238 -12.50 30.27 -10.46
CA ASP A 238 -13.11 30.35 -11.79
C ASP A 238 -14.53 30.96 -11.71
N CYS A 239 -15.33 30.56 -10.71
CA CYS A 239 -16.65 31.14 -10.47
C CYS A 239 -16.57 32.62 -10.06
N LEU A 240 -15.60 32.99 -9.23
CA LEU A 240 -15.39 34.38 -8.80
C LEU A 240 -14.93 35.26 -9.96
N GLU A 241 -14.02 34.78 -10.80
CA GLU A 241 -13.58 35.47 -12.02
C GLU A 241 -14.74 35.66 -12.99
N TYR A 242 -15.57 34.62 -13.20
CA TYR A 242 -16.76 34.71 -14.02
C TYR A 242 -17.78 35.72 -13.48
N ALA A 243 -18.02 35.72 -12.15
CA ALA A 243 -18.92 36.67 -11.50
C ALA A 243 -18.40 38.11 -11.61
N LEU A 244 -17.10 38.31 -11.41
CA LEU A 244 -16.44 39.61 -11.57
C LEU A 244 -16.58 40.13 -13.00
N ALA A 245 -16.27 39.30 -14.00
CA ALA A 245 -16.40 39.66 -15.41
C ALA A 245 -17.85 40.02 -15.79
N THR A 246 -18.83 39.34 -15.19
CA THR A 246 -20.25 39.62 -15.39
C THR A 246 -20.64 40.95 -14.74
N ASN A 247 -20.21 41.20 -13.50
CA ASN A 247 -20.45 42.45 -12.81
C ASN A 247 -19.84 43.66 -13.54
N GLU A 248 -18.65 43.52 -14.11
CA GLU A 248 -18.02 44.57 -14.92
C GLU A 248 -18.82 44.87 -16.20
N LYS A 249 -19.34 43.85 -16.88
CA LYS A 249 -20.22 44.03 -18.05
C LYS A 249 -21.51 44.75 -17.66
N THR A 250 -22.15 44.34 -16.58
CA THR A 250 -23.37 44.98 -16.07
C THR A 250 -23.11 46.43 -15.67
N LYS A 251 -21.98 46.73 -15.02
CA LYS A 251 -21.59 48.10 -14.68
C LYS A 251 -21.44 48.96 -15.94
N LYS A 252 -20.75 48.47 -16.97
CA LYS A 252 -20.61 49.19 -18.25
C LYS A 252 -21.96 49.44 -18.93
N ALA A 253 -22.88 48.47 -18.89
CA ALA A 253 -24.24 48.63 -19.43
C ALA A 253 -25.07 49.66 -18.64
N LEU A 254 -24.93 49.69 -17.31
CA LEU A 254 -25.59 50.71 -16.48
C LEU A 254 -25.02 52.11 -16.75
N GLU A 255 -23.71 52.23 -16.96
CA GLU A 255 -23.07 53.50 -17.33
C GLU A 255 -23.56 53.99 -18.70
N SER A 256 -23.69 53.12 -19.70
CA SER A 256 -24.23 53.50 -21.01
C SER A 256 -25.69 53.95 -20.94
N MET A 257 -26.54 53.22 -20.21
CA MET A 257 -27.93 53.63 -19.97
C MET A 257 -28.02 54.97 -19.24
N ARG A 258 -27.15 55.22 -18.26
CA ARG A 258 -27.11 56.49 -17.52
C ARG A 258 -26.76 57.67 -18.44
N VAL A 259 -25.85 57.45 -19.40
CA VAL A 259 -25.52 58.44 -20.43
C VAL A 259 -26.70 58.68 -21.37
N GLU A 260 -27.39 57.63 -21.82
CA GLU A 260 -28.59 57.76 -22.66
C GLU A 260 -29.73 58.51 -21.96
N ILE A 261 -29.99 58.20 -20.68
CA ILE A 261 -31.01 58.91 -19.88
C ILE A 261 -30.66 60.40 -19.76
N ARG A 262 -29.39 60.75 -19.53
CA ARG A 262 -28.96 62.16 -19.51
C ARG A 262 -29.24 62.84 -20.85
N LYS A 263 -28.82 62.23 -21.97
CA LYS A 263 -29.10 62.77 -23.31
C LYS A 263 -30.58 62.99 -23.57
N LEU A 264 -31.43 62.02 -23.21
CA LEU A 264 -32.88 62.13 -23.36
C LEU A 264 -33.45 63.28 -22.52
N LYS A 265 -32.96 63.46 -21.30
CA LYS A 265 -33.37 64.56 -20.42
C LYS A 265 -32.98 65.92 -21.01
N ASP A 266 -31.73 66.06 -21.45
CA ASP A 266 -31.22 67.29 -22.07
C ASP A 266 -32.00 67.65 -23.35
N THR A 267 -32.35 66.63 -24.16
CA THR A 267 -33.16 66.81 -25.39
C THR A 267 -34.58 67.26 -25.08
N LYS A 268 -35.19 66.71 -24.01
CA LYS A 268 -36.56 67.05 -23.60
C LYS A 268 -36.64 68.46 -23.02
N GLU A 269 -35.63 68.88 -22.25
CA GLU A 269 -35.52 70.25 -21.75
C GLU A 269 -35.35 71.26 -22.89
N THR A 270 -34.54 70.96 -23.91
CA THR A 270 -34.41 71.83 -25.11
C THR A 270 -35.68 71.93 -25.94
N THR A 271 -36.46 70.85 -26.10
CA THR A 271 -37.75 70.91 -26.82
C THR A 271 -38.83 71.68 -26.06
N SER A 272 -38.79 71.69 -24.72
CA SER A 272 -39.75 72.45 -23.90
C SER A 272 -39.52 73.96 -23.87
N ILE A 273 -38.34 74.44 -24.28
CA ILE A 273 -37.99 75.87 -24.32
C ILE A 273 -38.35 76.50 -25.68
N GLN A 274 -38.61 75.69 -26.71
CA GLN A 274 -38.94 76.15 -28.07
C GLN A 274 -40.45 76.11 -28.41
N ALA A 275 -41.29 75.65 -27.49
CA ALA A 275 -42.76 75.67 -27.59
C ALA A 275 -43.34 76.73 -26.67
#